data_AF-A0A1I0MSV1-F1
#
_entry.id   AF-A0A1I0MSV1-F1
#
_cell.length_a   1.000
_cell.length_b   1.000
_cell.length_c   1.000
_cell.angle_alpha   90.00
_cell.angle_beta   90.00
_cell.angle_gamma   90.00
#
_symmetry.space_group_name_H-M   'P 1'
#
loop_
_entity.id
_entity.type
_entity.pdbx_description
1 polymer ?
#
loop_
_entity_poly.entity_id
_entity_poly.type
_entity_poly.pdbx_seq_one_letter_code
_entity_poly.pdbx_strand_id
1 'polypeptide(L)' 'MTTDEYASQIVEELKTAENYTEVEAIIEKNDFIIGRCLTKLQSILENLSPLLCTSTQWSCYRYAIIYLRRQPLMAI' A
#
# COMPACT_ATOMS: atom_id res chain seq x y z
N MET A 1 9.75 6.22 14.43
CA MET A 1 9.37 4.95 13.80
C MET A 1 10.34 4.62 12.70
N THR A 2 10.60 3.33 12.47
CA THR A 2 11.41 2.84 11.35
C THR A 2 10.60 2.82 10.05
N THR A 3 11.28 2.73 8.91
CA THR A 3 10.63 2.53 7.59
C THR A 3 9.75 1.29 7.57
N ASP A 4 10.11 0.26 8.33
CA ASP A 4 9.39 -1.00 8.43
C ASP A 4 8.07 -0.84 9.21
N GLU A 5 8.08 -0.05 10.29
CA GLU A 5 6.88 0.25 11.07
C GLU A 5 5.87 1.07 10.24
N TYR A 6 6.34 2.08 9.50
CA TYR A 6 5.48 2.87 8.62
C TYR A 6 4.85 2.01 7.52
N ALA A 7 5.64 1.19 6.84
CA ALA A 7 5.13 0.31 5.79
C ALA A 7 4.13 -0.71 6.36
N SER A 8 4.38 -1.28 7.54
CA SER A 8 3.48 -2.24 8.18
C SER A 8 2.14 -1.60 8.57
N GLN A 9 2.15 -0.38 9.11
CA GLN A 9 0.92 0.35 9.45
C GLN A 9 0.06 0.61 8.21
N ILE A 10 0.68 1.03 7.10
CA ILE A 10 -0.06 1.29 5.85
C ILE A 10 -0.66 0.01 5.28
N VAL A 11 0.02 -1.13 5.40
CA VAL A 11 -0.53 -2.44 4.98
C VAL A 11 -1.74 -2.83 5.83
N GLU A 12 -1.72 -2.57 7.13
CA GLU A 12 -2.88 -2.80 8.01
C GLU A 12 -4.04 -1.85 7.68
N GLU A 13 -3.79 -0.58 7.33
CA GLU A 13 -4.85 0.31 6.83
C GLU A 13 -5.42 -0.22 5.50
N LEU A 14 -4.58 -0.63 4.55
CA LEU A 14 -5.02 -1.18 3.26
C LEU A 14 -5.83 -2.48 3.41
N LYS A 15 -5.66 -3.22 4.50
CA LYS A 15 -6.42 -4.44 4.80
C LYS A 15 -7.90 -4.16 5.06
N THR A 16 -8.25 -2.95 5.48
CA THR A 16 -9.64 -2.54 5.75
C THR A 16 -10.33 -1.97 4.52
N ALA A 17 -9.62 -1.78 3.41
CA ALA A 17 -10.20 -1.26 2.18
C ALA A 17 -11.11 -2.29 1.52
N GLU A 18 -12.33 -1.88 1.18
CA GLU A 18 -13.32 -2.72 0.51
C GLU A 18 -13.37 -2.47 -1.00
N ASN A 19 -12.76 -1.36 -1.46
CA ASN A 19 -12.77 -0.94 -2.86
C ASN A 19 -11.56 -0.07 -3.21
N TYR A 20 -11.39 0.21 -4.50
CA TYR A 20 -10.24 0.96 -5.01
C TYR A 20 -10.23 2.43 -4.58
N THR A 21 -11.40 3.06 -4.40
CA THR A 21 -11.48 4.45 -3.92
C THR A 21 -10.94 4.59 -2.50
N GLU A 22 -11.22 3.61 -1.63
CA GLU A 22 -10.66 3.57 -0.28
C GLU A 22 -9.15 3.33 -0.29
N VAL A 23 -8.65 2.50 -1.22
CA VAL A 23 -7.20 2.31 -1.40
C VAL A 23 -6.51 3.62 -1.77
N GLU A 24 -7.07 4.40 -2.71
CA GLU A 24 -6.54 5.72 -3.08
C GLU A 24 -6.54 6.67 -1.89
N ALA A 25 -7.65 6.76 -1.16
CA ALA A 25 -7.77 7.63 0.01
C ALA A 25 -6.74 7.28 1.11
N ILE A 26 -6.48 6.00 1.35
CA ILE A 26 -5.46 5.54 2.29
C ILE A 26 -4.06 5.95 1.82
N ILE A 27 -3.77 5.78 0.53
CA ILE A 27 -2.46 6.15 -0.03
C ILE A 27 -2.24 7.66 0.03
N GLU A 28 -3.23 8.46 -0.37
CA GLU A 28 -3.16 9.92 -0.34
C GLU A 28 -3.05 10.49 1.08
N LYS A 29 -3.79 9.91 2.03
CA LYS A 29 -3.66 10.26 3.46
C LYS A 29 -2.23 10.04 3.97
N ASN A 30 -1.54 9.02 3.45
CA ASN A 30 -0.21 8.62 3.89
C ASN A 30 0.92 9.07 2.95
N ASP A 31 0.64 9.94 1.97
CA ASP A 31 1.55 10.32 0.88
C ASP A 31 2.97 10.68 1.35
N PHE A 32 3.05 11.57 2.35
CA PHE A 32 4.32 12.00 2.95
C PHE A 32 5.11 10.85 3.62
N ILE A 33 4.41 9.91 4.24
CA ILE A 33 5.02 8.76 4.92
C ILE A 33 5.47 7.74 3.87
N ILE A 34 4.64 7.49 2.85
CA ILE A 34 4.93 6.57 1.75
C ILE A 34 6.20 6.99 1.03
N GLY A 35 6.43 8.28 0.80
CA GLY A 35 7.70 8.76 0.20
C GLY A 35 8.95 8.27 0.96
N ARG A 36 8.85 8.01 2.27
CA ARG A 36 9.96 7.53 3.11
C ARG A 36 10.06 6.01 3.18
N CYS A 37 9.01 5.27 2.83
CA CYS A 37 8.96 3.81 2.94
C CYS A 37 8.51 3.10 1.66
N LEU A 38 8.42 3.80 0.51
CA LEU A 38 7.82 3.32 -0.73
C LEU A 38 8.36 1.97 -1.17
N THR A 39 9.68 1.83 -1.27
CA THR A 39 10.34 0.58 -1.68
C THR A 39 9.98 -0.57 -0.74
N LYS A 40 9.91 -0.30 0.57
CA LYS A 40 9.56 -1.31 1.56
C LYS A 40 8.08 -1.68 1.48
N LEU A 41 7.18 -0.70 1.36
CA LEU A 41 5.75 -0.92 1.19
C LEU A 41 5.46 -1.77 -0.05
N GLN A 42 6.06 -1.40 -1.20
CA GLN A 42 5.93 -2.18 -2.44
C GLN A 42 6.44 -3.61 -2.25
N SER A 43 7.60 -3.79 -1.62
CA SER A 43 8.16 -5.11 -1.34
C SER A 43 7.24 -5.96 -0.45
N ILE A 44 6.61 -5.38 0.59
CA ILE A 44 5.66 -6.12 1.42
C ILE A 44 4.45 -6.55 0.59
N LEU A 45 3.82 -5.62 -0.14
CA LEU A 45 2.63 -5.89 -0.94
C LEU A 45 2.90 -6.93 -2.05
N GLU A 46 4.09 -6.93 -2.64
CA GLU A 46 4.49 -7.91 -3.67
C GLU A 46 4.71 -9.32 -3.11
N ASN A 47 5.15 -9.43 -1.85
CA ASN A 47 5.43 -10.71 -1.19
C ASN A 47 4.24 -11.26 -0.38
N LEU A 48 3.10 -10.56 -0.37
CA LEU A 48 1.89 -11.09 0.26
C LEU A 48 1.40 -12.35 -0.46
N SER A 49 1.09 -13.38 0.33
CA SER A 49 0.52 -14.60 -0.20
C SER A 49 -0.97 -14.41 -0.49
N PRO A 50 -1.45 -14.72 -1.71
CA PRO A 50 -2.87 -14.64 -2.03
C PRO A 50 -3.72 -15.60 -1.18
N LEU A 51 -3.12 -16.66 -0.62
CA LEU A 51 -3.81 -17.62 0.26
C LEU A 51 -4.18 -17.04 1.62
N LEU A 52 -3.59 -15.91 2.01
CA LEU A 52 -3.83 -15.23 3.29
C LEU A 52 -4.81 -14.07 3.17
N CYS A 53 -5.35 -13.83 1.97
CA CYS A 53 -6.21 -12.69 1.67
C CYS A 53 -7.57 -13.15 1.15
N THR A 54 -8.62 -12.39 1.45
CA THR A 54 -9.86 -12.50 0.69
C THR A 54 -9.64 -11.99 -0.74
N SER A 55 -10.52 -12.35 -1.68
CA SER A 55 -10.44 -11.85 -3.06
C SER A 55 -10.44 -10.32 -3.13
N THR A 56 -11.20 -9.65 -2.26
CA THR A 56 -11.25 -8.19 -2.14
C THR A 56 -9.95 -7.61 -1.59
N GLN A 57 -9.40 -8.20 -0.53
CA GLN A 57 -8.10 -7.75 0.00
C GLN A 57 -7.00 -7.91 -1.03
N TRP A 58 -6.96 -9.06 -1.71
CA TRP A 58 -5.98 -9.31 -2.76
C TRP A 58 -6.11 -8.30 -3.90
N SER A 59 -7.32 -8.06 -4.41
CA SER A 59 -7.53 -7.06 -5.47
C SER A 59 -7.12 -5.66 -5.03
N CYS A 60 -7.43 -5.26 -3.80
CA CYS A 60 -7.01 -3.98 -3.23
C CYS A 60 -5.49 -3.85 -3.10
N TYR A 61 -4.78 -4.88 -2.65
CA TYR A 61 -3.32 -4.86 -2.59
C TYR A 61 -2.68 -4.76 -3.98
N ARG A 62 -3.20 -5.51 -4.96
CA ARG A 62 -2.72 -5.40 -6.35
C ARG A 62 -3.00 -4.02 -6.94
N TYR A 63 -4.15 -3.44 -6.62
CA TYR A 63 -4.50 -2.09 -7.02
C TYR A 63 -3.57 -1.05 -6.38
N ALA A 64 -3.29 -1.16 -5.08
CA ALA A 64 -2.36 -0.28 -4.37
C ALA A 64 -0.98 -0.22 -5.05
N ILE A 65 -0.42 -1.37 -5.43
CA ILE A 65 0.85 -1.43 -6.18
C ILE A 65 0.75 -0.66 -7.50
N ILE A 66 -0.34 -0.84 -8.25
CA ILE A 66 -0.56 -0.14 -9.53
C ILE A 66 -0.65 1.38 -9.30
N TYR A 67 -1.39 1.81 -8.29
CA TYR A 67 -1.57 3.22 -7.95
C TYR A 67 -0.24 3.87 -7.55
N LEU A 68 0.52 3.23 -6.64
CA LEU A 68 1.84 3.70 -6.19
C LEU A 68 2.84 3.82 -7.33
N ARG A 69 2.77 2.96 -8.36
CA ARG A 69 3.65 3.01 -9.53
C ARG A 69 3.21 4.02 -10.58
N ARG A 70 1.94 4.43 -10.57
CA ARG A 70 1.37 5.42 -11.50
C ARG A 70 1.62 6.85 -11.06
N GLN A 71 1.83 7.07 -9.77
CA GLN A 71 2.20 8.37 -9.20
C GLN A 71 3.55 8.81 -9.80
N PRO A 72 3.58 9.80 -10.72
CA PRO A 72 4.82 10.31 -11.24
C PRO A 72 5.47 11.12 -10.11
N LEU A 73 6.63 10.69 -9.63
CA LEU A 73 7.45 11.40 -8.62
C LEU A 73 6.96 11.28 -7.17
N MET A 74 7.06 10.08 -6.59
CA MET A 74 7.65 9.96 -5.24
C MET A 74 9.18 9.89 -5.33
N ALA A 75 9.76 10.74 -6.19
CA ALA A 75 11.18 11.00 -6.26
C ALA A 75 11.39 12.39 -5.66
N ILE A 76 11.50 12.44 -4.34
CA ILE A 76 12.13 13.55 -3.61
C ILE A 76 13.39 12.98 -2.99
#